data_AF-A0A940SHV5-F1
#
_entry.id   AF-A0A940SHV5-F1
#
_cell.length_a   1.000
_cell.length_b   1.000
_cell.length_c   1.000
_cell.angle_alpha   90.00
_cell.angle_beta   90.00
_cell.angle_gamma   90.00
#
_symmetry.space_group_name_H-M   'P 1'
#
loop_
_entity.id
_entity.type
_entity.pdbx_description
1 polymer ?
#
loop_
_entity_poly.entity_id
_entity_poly.type
_entity_poly.pdbx_seq_one_letter_code
_entity_poly.pdbx_strand_id
1 'polypeptide(L)' 'MSDGKQKVTAHTPGSPGQFSMLAGLVRDATGAACVAMVVINAAGNGEYCVAGPLESQLLMPDLLEQAARELRTQLAGSVQ' A
#
# COMPACT_ATOMS: atom_id res chain seq x y z
N MET A 1 -6.93 -23.26 -6.22
CA MET A 1 -6.22 -23.21 -4.94
C MET A 1 -5.16 -22.13 -5.08
N SER A 2 -5.33 -21.00 -4.41
CA SER A 2 -4.28 -19.97 -4.39
C SER A 2 -3.15 -20.53 -3.53
N ASP A 3 -1.95 -20.70 -4.09
CA ASP A 3 -0.75 -20.99 -3.30
C ASP A 3 -0.74 -20.04 -2.10
N GLY A 4 -0.68 -20.56 -0.87
CA GLY A 4 -0.84 -19.80 0.38
C GLY A 4 0.26 -18.76 0.67
N LYS A 5 0.85 -18.15 -0.36
CA LYS A 5 1.79 -17.05 -0.27
C LYS A 5 1.03 -15.76 0.04
N GLN A 6 1.48 -15.08 1.10
CA GLN A 6 1.06 -13.73 1.44
C GLN A 6 1.21 -12.81 0.22
N LYS A 7 0.13 -12.16 -0.18
CA LYS A 7 0.10 -11.30 -1.36
C LYS A 7 -0.17 -9.85 -0.95
N VAL A 8 0.63 -8.94 -1.48
CA VAL A 8 0.30 -7.52 -1.51
C VAL A 8 0.07 -7.17 -2.95
N THR A 9 -1.13 -6.66 -3.24
CA THR A 9 -1.50 -6.33 -4.62
C THR A 9 -1.23 -4.84 -4.83
N ALA A 10 -0.42 -4.54 -5.85
CA ALA A 10 -0.27 -3.19 -6.36
C ALA A 10 -1.57 -2.78 -7.05
N HIS A 11 -2.10 -1.60 -6.74
CA HIS A 11 -3.11 -0.99 -7.59
C HIS A 11 -2.46 -0.43 -8.85
N THR A 12 -3.07 -0.68 -10.01
CA THR A 12 -2.60 -0.16 -11.29
C THR A 12 -2.57 1.38 -11.24
N PRO A 13 -1.43 2.03 -11.52
CA PRO A 13 -1.34 3.48 -11.57
C PRO A 13 -2.43 4.09 -12.48
N GLY A 14 -3.08 5.15 -12.03
CA GLY A 14 -4.16 5.79 -12.78
C GLY A 14 -5.54 5.11 -12.73
N SER A 15 -5.67 3.93 -12.12
CA SER A 15 -6.96 3.28 -11.87
C SER A 15 -7.30 3.30 -10.38
N PRO A 16 -8.44 3.87 -9.95
CA PRO A 16 -8.79 3.94 -8.53
C PRO A 16 -9.07 2.55 -7.96
N GLY A 17 -8.30 2.17 -6.94
CA GLY A 17 -8.51 0.99 -6.09
C GLY A 17 -9.33 1.31 -4.83
N GLN A 18 -9.69 0.27 -4.06
CA GLN A 18 -10.52 0.40 -2.84
C GLN A 18 -9.99 1.45 -1.85
N PHE A 19 -8.67 1.55 -1.70
CA PHE A 19 -8.02 2.51 -0.79
C PHE A 19 -7.64 3.84 -1.45
N SER A 20 -7.82 4.00 -2.77
CA SER A 20 -7.42 5.23 -3.49
C SER A 20 -8.24 6.44 -3.05
N MET A 21 -9.54 6.25 -2.77
CA MET A 21 -10.40 7.31 -2.23
C MET A 21 -9.93 7.77 -0.85
N LEU A 22 -9.59 6.84 0.04
CA LEU A 22 -9.08 7.15 1.37
C LEU A 22 -7.74 7.89 1.32
N ALA A 23 -6.82 7.46 0.46
CA ALA A 23 -5.55 8.16 0.27
C ALA A 23 -5.75 9.59 -0.26
N GLY A 24 -6.73 9.79 -1.16
CA GLY A 24 -7.14 11.12 -1.62
C GLY A 24 -7.67 11.99 -0.48
N LEU A 25 -8.57 11.46 0.34
CA LEU A 25 -9.11 12.17 1.51
C LEU A 25 -8.03 12.57 2.51
N VAL A 26 -7.08 11.67 2.80
CA VAL A 26 -5.95 11.96 3.70
C VAL A 26 -5.05 13.06 3.09
N ARG A 27 -4.78 12.99 1.79
CA ARG A 27 -3.99 14.01 1.09
C ARG A 27 -4.66 15.38 1.20
N ASP A 28 -5.96 15.46 0.92
CA ASP A 28 -6.71 16.71 0.97
C ASP A 28 -6.80 17.26 2.41
N ALA A 29 -7.05 16.39 3.39
CA ALA A 29 -7.16 16.78 4.80
C ALA A 29 -5.83 17.29 5.39
N THR A 30 -4.70 16.82 4.88
CA THR A 30 -3.37 17.20 5.38
C THR A 30 -2.70 18.31 4.56
N GLY A 31 -3.23 18.63 3.37
CA GLY A 31 -2.57 19.50 2.41
C GLY A 31 -1.28 18.90 1.83
N ALA A 32 -1.10 17.57 1.92
CA ALA A 32 0.09 16.89 1.44
C ALA A 32 0.18 16.88 -0.09
N ALA A 33 1.39 16.95 -0.63
CA ALA A 33 1.61 16.82 -2.07
C ALA A 33 1.37 15.38 -2.57
N CYS A 34 1.66 14.38 -1.73
CA CYS A 34 1.54 12.96 -2.02
C CYS A 34 1.28 12.18 -0.73
N VAL A 35 0.42 11.15 -0.81
CA VAL A 35 0.15 10.20 0.29
C VAL A 35 0.31 8.79 -0.26
N ALA A 36 1.06 7.95 0.44
CA ALA A 36 1.09 6.52 0.20
C ALA A 36 0.47 5.79 1.40
N MET A 37 -0.44 4.87 1.12
CA MET A 37 -1.04 4.00 2.14
C MET A 37 -0.63 2.56 1.87
N VAL A 38 -0.16 1.87 2.90
CA VAL A 38 0.11 0.43 2.90
C VAL A 38 -0.79 -0.19 3.96
N VAL A 39 -1.68 -1.09 3.55
CA VAL A 39 -2.64 -1.76 4.44
C VAL A 39 -2.32 -3.24 4.43
N ILE A 40 -2.02 -3.80 5.61
CA ILE A 40 -1.70 -5.22 5.79
C ILE A 40 -2.61 -5.77 6.89
N ASN A 41 -3.26 -6.90 6.63
CA ASN A 41 -4.08 -7.60 7.60
C ASN A 41 -3.25 -8.55 8.47
N ALA A 42 -3.86 -9.12 9.51
CA ALA A 42 -3.19 -10.02 10.45
C ALA A 42 -2.60 -11.29 9.80
N ALA A 43 -3.11 -11.70 8.64
CA ALA A 43 -2.56 -12.81 7.86
C ALA A 43 -1.35 -12.42 6.99
N GLY A 44 -0.95 -11.14 6.99
CA GLY A 44 0.14 -10.60 6.18
C GLY A 44 -0.24 -10.31 4.72
N ASN A 45 -1.53 -10.40 4.37
CA ASN A 45 -2.02 -9.98 3.06
C ASN A 45 -2.34 -8.49 3.07
N GLY A 46 -2.24 -7.82 1.94
CA GLY A 46 -2.45 -6.39 1.91
C GLY A 46 -2.55 -5.79 0.54
N GLU A 47 -2.61 -4.46 0.54
CA GLU A 47 -2.62 -3.64 -0.66
C GLU A 47 -1.89 -2.33 -0.35
N TYR A 48 -1.39 -1.67 -1.39
CA TYR A 48 -0.93 -0.30 -1.27
C TYR A 48 -1.54 0.58 -2.36
N CYS A 49 -1.68 1.86 -2.05
CA CYS A 49 -2.09 2.87 -3.01
C CYS A 49 -1.32 4.17 -2.80
N VAL A 50 -1.28 5.01 -3.84
CA VAL A 50 -0.64 6.32 -3.81
C VAL A 50 -1.63 7.36 -4.35
N ALA A 51 -1.89 8.39 -3.57
CA ALA A 51 -2.59 9.59 -4.00
C ALA A 51 -1.58 10.71 -4.21
N GLY A 52 -1.35 11.09 -5.47
CA GLY A 52 -0.37 12.10 -5.86
C GLY A 52 -0.27 12.21 -7.39
N PRO A 53 0.67 13.02 -7.91
CA PRO A 53 0.96 13.10 -9.34
C PRO A 53 1.25 11.72 -9.95
N LEU A 54 0.95 11.54 -11.24
CA LEU A 54 1.14 10.26 -11.92
C LEU A 54 2.59 9.79 -11.85
N GLU A 55 3.55 10.71 -11.96
CA GLU A 55 4.98 10.40 -11.84
C GLU A 55 5.30 9.78 -10.47
N SER A 56 4.69 10.29 -9.40
CA SER A 56 4.84 9.72 -8.05
C SER A 56 4.19 8.34 -7.95
N GLN A 57 3.04 8.13 -8.60
CA GLN A 57 2.39 6.81 -8.61
C GLN A 57 3.21 5.75 -9.37
N LEU A 58 3.98 6.16 -10.39
CA LEU A 58 4.81 5.27 -11.20
C LEU A 58 6.14 4.87 -10.52
N LEU A 59 6.71 5.75 -9.69
CA LEU A 59 8.02 5.54 -9.06
C LEU A 59 7.97 4.81 -7.71
N MET A 60 6.80 4.81 -7.06
CA MET A 60 6.62 4.27 -5.71
C MET A 60 6.33 2.76 -5.57
N PRO A 61 5.91 1.99 -6.60
CA PRO A 61 5.56 0.57 -6.43
C PRO A 61 6.62 -0.27 -5.72
N ASP A 62 7.88 -0.20 -6.16
CA ASP A 62 8.97 -1.01 -5.59
C ASP A 62 9.26 -0.64 -4.13
N LEU A 63 9.23 0.66 -3.82
CA LEU A 63 9.48 1.18 -2.48
C LEU A 63 8.35 0.78 -1.50
N LEU A 64 7.11 0.84 -1.95
CA LEU A 64 5.95 0.44 -1.14
C LEU A 64 5.87 -1.08 -0.97
N GLU A 65 6.31 -1.84 -1.97
CA GLU A 65 6.46 -3.29 -1.80
C GLU A 65 7.52 -3.61 -0.74
N GLN A 66 8.65 -2.89 -0.72
CA GLN A 66 9.66 -3.06 0.32
C GLN A 66 9.13 -2.68 1.71
N ALA A 67 8.42 -1.55 1.83
CA ALA A 67 7.76 -1.17 3.08
C ALA A 67 6.74 -2.22 3.54
N ALA A 68 5.97 -2.78 2.61
CA ALA A 68 5.01 -3.84 2.92
C ALA A 68 5.68 -5.15 3.35
N ARG A 69 6.86 -5.47 2.80
CA ARG A 69 7.67 -6.62 3.26
C ARG A 69 8.17 -6.41 4.68
N GLU A 70 8.68 -5.23 5.01
CA GLU A 70 9.17 -4.93 6.36
C GLU A 70 8.04 -4.98 7.38
N LEU A 71 6.89 -4.35 7.08
CA LEU A 71 5.72 -4.40 7.95
C LEU A 71 5.24 -5.85 8.21
N ARG A 72 5.27 -6.73 7.19
CA ARG A 72 4.96 -8.16 7.39
C ARG A 72 5.94 -8.85 8.33
N THR A 73 7.24 -8.60 8.16
CA THR A 73 8.28 -9.17 9.03
C THR A 73 8.04 -8.76 10.48
N GLN A 74 7.76 -7.47 10.72
CA GLN A 74 7.47 -6.95 12.05
C GLN A 74 6.20 -7.57 12.65
N LEU A 75 5.14 -7.71 11.84
CA LEU A 75 3.90 -8.36 12.29
C LEU A 75 4.08 -9.85 12.60
N ALA A 76 4.84 -10.58 11.79
CA ALA A 76 5.14 -11.99 12.02
C ALA A 76 6.07 -12.20 13.24
N GLY A 77 7.01 -11.29 13.47
CA GLY A 77 7.89 -11.29 14.65
C GLY A 77 7.21 -10.82 15.93
N SER A 78 6.11 -10.07 15.84
CA SER A 78 5.30 -9.62 16.98
C SER A 78 4.31 -10.68 17.48
N VAL A 79 4.22 -11.85 16.82
CA VAL A 79 3.51 -13.03 17.31
C VAL A 79 4.53 -13.97 17.97
N GLN A 80 5.00 -13.60 19.16
CA GLN A 80 5.64 -14.51 20.11
C GLN A 80 5.01 -14.35 21.49
#